data_AF-A0A352VGF6-F1
#
_entry.id   AF-A0A352VGF6-F1
#
_cell.length_a   1.000
_cell.length_b   1.000
_cell.length_c   1.000
_cell.angle_alpha   90.00
_cell.angle_beta   90.00
_cell.angle_gamma   90.00
#
_symmetry.space_group_name_H-M   'P 1'
#
loop_
_entity.id
_entity.type
_entity.pdbx_description
1 polymer ?
#
loop_
_entity_poly.entity_id
_entity_poly.type
_entity_poly.pdbx_seq_one_letter_code
_entity_poly.pdbx_strand_id
1 'polypeptide(L)'
;WGAFLPNLSMSTGGSLRSANVLDPNTGQIVPSSSDSYSAGVSGRVDIFRGGSRFVELDRADADMQAAVARRESQRFAVVLQTKNFFFAALRQADLLEVALRRVEQAQQNLEIVRARSQVGRATISDSLRARLDV
;
A
#
# COMPACT_ATOMS: atom_id res chain seq x y z
N TRP A 1 25.89 -13.41 17.69
CA TRP A 1 26.90 -14.47 17.90
C TRP A 1 27.82 -14.76 16.70
N GLY A 2 27.45 -14.46 15.45
CA GLY A 2 28.31 -14.74 14.28
C GLY A 2 29.54 -13.83 14.09
N ALA A 3 29.72 -12.81 14.94
CA ALA A 3 30.79 -11.83 14.76
C ALA A 3 32.20 -12.39 15.06
N PHE A 4 32.34 -13.42 15.90
CA PHE A 4 33.64 -13.99 16.30
C PHE A 4 34.22 -15.01 15.34
N LEU A 5 33.53 -15.31 14.25
CA LEU A 5 33.98 -16.29 13.28
C LEU A 5 34.74 -15.59 12.15
N PRO A 6 35.84 -16.19 11.66
CA PRO A 6 36.48 -15.71 10.44
C PRO A 6 35.45 -15.78 9.30
N ASN A 7 35.35 -14.70 8.51
CA ASN A 7 34.61 -14.80 7.26
C ASN A 7 35.54 -15.44 6.22
N LEU A 8 35.05 -16.45 5.52
CA LEU A 8 35.70 -17.05 4.37
C LEU A 8 34.85 -16.73 3.15
N SER A 9 35.45 -16.10 2.16
CA SER A 9 34.80 -15.76 0.89
C SER A 9 35.57 -16.36 -0.27
N MET A 10 34.85 -16.98 -1.19
CA MET A 10 35.39 -17.49 -2.44
C MET A 10 34.78 -16.65 -3.57
N SER A 11 35.64 -16.15 -4.45
CA SER A 11 35.25 -15.35 -5.60
C SER A 11 35.79 -16.00 -6.86
N THR A 12 34.97 -16.05 -7.90
CA THR A 12 35.36 -16.47 -9.24
C THR A 12 34.82 -15.44 -10.23
N GLY A 13 35.60 -15.11 -11.25
CA GLY A 13 35.24 -14.10 -12.23
C GLY A 13 35.96 -14.31 -13.54
N GLY A 14 35.19 -14.31 -14.64
CA GLY A 14 35.71 -14.32 -16.00
C GLY A 14 35.49 -12.95 -16.66
N SER A 15 36.50 -12.44 -17.37
CA SER A 15 36.40 -11.24 -18.19
C SER A 15 36.85 -11.58 -19.61
N LEU A 16 35.90 -11.42 -20.54
CA LEU A 16 36.11 -11.50 -21.98
C LEU A 16 36.30 -10.06 -22.47
N ARG A 17 37.42 -9.78 -23.12
CA ARG A 17 37.74 -8.48 -23.69
C ARG A 17 38.03 -8.64 -25.15
N SER A 18 37.10 -8.23 -26.00
CA SER A 18 37.34 -8.14 -27.44
C SER A 18 37.58 -6.68 -27.82
N ALA A 19 38.75 -6.39 -28.37
CA ALA A 19 39.14 -5.08 -28.86
C ALA A 19 39.78 -5.22 -30.24
N ASN A 20 39.42 -4.34 -31.16
CA ASN A 20 40.05 -4.26 -32.46
C ASN A 20 41.35 -3.47 -32.32
N VAL A 21 42.49 -4.12 -32.56
CA VAL A 21 43.82 -3.52 -32.44
C VAL A 21 44.39 -3.32 -33.83
N LEU A 22 44.98 -2.14 -34.07
CA LEU A 22 45.68 -1.87 -35.32
C LEU A 22 47.06 -2.53 -35.27
N ASP A 23 47.35 -3.44 -36.20
CA ASP A 23 48.67 -4.06 -36.31
C ASP A 23 49.67 -3.06 -36.94
N PRO A 24 50.73 -2.63 -36.22
CA PRO A 24 51.67 -1.61 -36.70
C PRO A 24 52.46 -2.02 -37.95
N ASN A 25 52.56 -3.32 -38.25
CA ASN A 25 53.37 -3.83 -39.36
C ASN A 25 52.58 -3.99 -40.65
N THR A 26 51.25 -4.19 -40.56
CA THR A 26 50.38 -4.48 -41.70
C THR A 26 49.32 -3.41 -41.94
N GLY A 27 49.11 -2.49 -41.00
CA GLY A 27 48.14 -1.40 -41.10
C GLY A 27 46.67 -1.86 -41.11
N GLN A 28 46.42 -3.14 -40.83
CA GLN A 28 45.08 -3.73 -40.79
C GLN A 28 44.54 -3.75 -39.36
N ILE A 29 43.22 -3.62 -39.24
CA ILE A 29 42.51 -3.74 -37.96
C ILE A 29 42.27 -5.22 -37.71
N VAL A 30 43.00 -5.80 -36.76
CA VAL A 30 42.88 -7.22 -36.39
C VAL A 30 42.02 -7.34 -35.13
N PRO A 31 41.00 -8.22 -35.12
CA PRO A 31 40.24 -8.49 -33.90
C PRO A 31 41.14 -9.18 -32.87
N SER A 32 41.30 -8.59 -31.69
CA SER A 32 41.99 -9.17 -30.54
C SER A 32 40.94 -9.53 -29.50
N SER A 33 40.89 -10.79 -29.06
CA SER A 33 40.07 -11.21 -27.92
C SER A 33 40.99 -11.75 -26.84
N SER A 34 40.79 -11.28 -25.62
CA SER A 34 41.49 -11.71 -24.43
C SER A 34 40.47 -12.19 -23.41
N ASP A 35 40.55 -13.48 -23.11
CA ASP A 35 39.67 -14.14 -22.16
C ASP A 35 40.50 -14.40 -20.90
N SER A 36 40.07 -13.86 -19.77
CA SER A 36 40.74 -14.02 -18.49
C SER A 36 39.78 -14.63 -17.48
N TYR A 37 40.21 -15.68 -16.79
CA TYR A 37 39.46 -16.33 -15.74
C TYR A 37 40.27 -16.24 -14.45
N SER A 38 39.61 -15.83 -13.38
CA SER A 38 40.21 -15.67 -12.06
C SER A 38 39.35 -16.38 -11.02
N ALA A 39 40.02 -17.05 -10.08
CA ALA A 39 39.41 -17.63 -8.91
C ALA A 39 40.31 -17.33 -7.72
N GLY A 40 39.71 -16.89 -6.61
CA GLY A 40 40.43 -16.50 -5.42
C GLY A 40 39.61 -16.79 -4.17
N VAL A 41 40.27 -17.37 -3.16
CA VAL A 41 39.71 -17.58 -1.83
C VAL A 41 40.37 -16.57 -0.89
N SER A 42 39.57 -15.84 -0.13
CA SER A 42 40.06 -14.91 0.87
C SER A 42 39.36 -15.13 2.21
N GLY A 43 40.15 -15.14 3.29
CA GLY A 43 39.64 -15.22 4.65
C GLY A 43 40.05 -13.97 5.42
N ARG A 44 39.13 -13.39 6.20
CA ARG A 44 39.44 -12.28 7.10
C ARG A 44 39.02 -12.63 8.52
N VAL A 45 39.97 -12.50 9.45
CA VAL A 45 39.75 -12.61 10.88
C VAL A 45 40.15 -11.29 11.54
N ASP A 46 39.23 -10.68 12.29
CA ASP A 46 39.54 -9.48 13.05
C ASP A 46 40.02 -9.87 14.45
N ILE A 47 41.27 -9.54 14.74
CA ILE A 47 41.94 -9.96 15.97
C ILE A 47 41.58 -9.01 17.13
N PHE A 48 41.38 -7.72 16.86
CA PHE A 48 40.95 -6.72 17.84
C PHE A 48 40.24 -5.54 17.16
N ARG A 49 39.00 -5.22 17.56
CA ARG A 49 38.21 -4.09 17.01
C ARG A 49 37.83 -3.05 18.08
N GLY A 50 38.69 -2.80 19.07
CA GLY A 50 38.55 -1.66 19.99
C GLY A 50 37.19 -1.52 20.70
N GLY A 51 36.53 -2.63 21.02
CA GLY A 51 35.22 -2.64 21.69
C GLY A 51 34.00 -2.38 20.79
N SER A 52 34.16 -2.12 19.50
CA SER A 52 33.04 -1.84 18.56
C SER A 52 32.01 -2.97 18.52
N ARG A 53 32.43 -4.20 18.82
CA ARG A 53 31.60 -5.40 18.84
C ARG A 53 30.61 -5.44 20.01
N PHE A 54 30.95 -4.86 21.15
CA PHE A 54 30.02 -4.74 22.28
C PHE A 54 28.93 -3.72 21.95
N VAL A 55 29.32 -2.59 21.36
CA VAL A 55 28.36 -1.57 20.89
C VAL A 55 27.43 -2.14 19.82
N GLU A 56 27.94 -2.98 18.91
CA GLU A 56 27.13 -3.62 17.87
C GLU A 56 26.15 -4.66 18.46
N LEU A 57 26.54 -5.36 19.52
CA LEU A 57 25.65 -6.26 20.26
C LEU A 57 24.56 -5.48 21.01
N ASP A 58 24.94 -4.44 21.76
CA ASP A 58 23.98 -3.57 22.47
C ASP A 58 23.00 -2.92 21.49
N ARG A 59 23.48 -2.52 20.31
CA ARG A 59 22.64 -1.99 19.24
C ARG A 59 21.67 -3.05 18.70
N ALA A 60 22.13 -4.28 18.46
CA ALA A 60 21.26 -5.35 18.00
C ALA A 60 20.18 -5.70 19.03
N ASP A 61 20.51 -5.68 20.33
CA ASP A 61 19.55 -5.91 21.41
C ASP A 61 18.55 -4.75 21.53
N ALA A 62 19.01 -3.50 21.42
CA ALA A 62 18.13 -2.33 21.37
C ALA A 62 17.19 -2.37 20.15
N ASP A 63 17.70 -2.76 18.98
CA ASP A 63 16.91 -2.92 17.76
C ASP A 63 15.88 -4.05 17.91
N MET A 64 16.23 -5.14 18.59
CA MET A 64 15.30 -6.22 18.91
C MET A 64 14.18 -5.72 19.83
N GLN A 65 14.51 -5.00 20.91
CA GLN A 65 13.51 -4.42 21.81
C GLN A 65 12.59 -3.43 21.08
N ALA A 66 13.16 -2.58 20.21
CA ALA A 66 12.40 -1.66 19.38
C ALA A 66 11.46 -2.41 18.41
N ALA A 67 11.90 -3.52 17.81
CA ALA A 67 11.08 -4.36 16.96
C ALA A 67 9.91 -4.99 17.72
N VAL A 68 10.13 -5.44 18.96
CA VAL A 68 9.07 -5.97 19.84
C VAL A 68 8.05 -4.88 20.17
N ALA A 69 8.50 -3.68 20.54
CA ALA A 69 7.60 -2.55 20.81
C ALA A 69 6.79 -2.14 19.57
N ARG A 70 7.42 -2.13 18.38
CA ARG A 70 6.73 -1.85 17.10
C ARG A 70 5.67 -2.90 16.79
N ARG A 71 5.95 -4.19 17.05
CA ARG A 71 4.97 -5.27 16.87
C ARG A 71 3.74 -5.05 17.74
N GLU A 72 3.92 -4.67 19.00
CA GLU A 72 2.80 -4.42 19.91
C GLU A 72 2.02 -3.16 19.50
N SER A 73 2.72 -2.10 19.07
CA SER A 73 2.08 -0.90 18.51
C SER A 73 1.24 -1.23 17.26
N GLN A 74 1.76 -2.03 16.33
CA GLN A 74 1.01 -2.49 15.16
C GLN A 74 -0.22 -3.30 15.55
N ARG A 75 -0.10 -4.17 16.56
CA ARG A 75 -1.24 -4.93 17.08
C ARG A 75 -2.34 -4.00 17.59
N PHE A 76 -2.00 -3.00 18.38
CA PHE A 76 -2.97 -2.02 18.87
C PHE A 76 -3.59 -1.19 17.74
N ALA A 77 -2.79 -0.80 16.74
CA ALA A 77 -3.30 -0.07 15.57
C ALA A 77 -4.34 -0.88 14.80
N VAL A 78 -4.07 -2.17 14.55
CA VAL A 78 -5.03 -3.08 13.87
C VAL A 78 -6.30 -3.25 14.70
N VAL A 79 -6.19 -3.44 16.01
CA VAL A 79 -7.36 -3.57 16.89
C VAL A 79 -8.21 -2.30 16.87
N LEU A 80 -7.60 -1.13 16.96
CA LEU A 80 -8.30 0.16 16.92
C LEU A 80 -8.97 0.36 15.56
N GLN A 81 -8.27 0.08 14.46
CA GLN A 81 -8.79 0.21 13.11
C GLN A 81 -10.01 -0.70 12.89
N THR A 82 -9.94 -1.96 13.32
CA THR A 82 -11.06 -2.91 13.23
C THR A 82 -12.27 -2.43 14.03
N LYS A 83 -12.06 -1.91 15.26
CA LYS A 83 -13.14 -1.33 16.07
C LYS A 83 -13.79 -0.13 15.37
N ASN A 84 -12.98 0.77 14.82
CA ASN A 84 -13.49 1.94 14.10
C ASN A 84 -14.31 1.53 12.88
N PHE A 85 -13.85 0.56 12.10
CA PHE A 85 -14.61 0.05 10.95
C PHE A 85 -15.92 -0.63 11.38
N PHE A 86 -15.90 -1.39 12.46
CA PHE A 86 -17.12 -2.01 12.99
C PHE A 86 -18.17 -0.96 13.37
N PHE A 87 -17.79 0.05 14.15
CA PHE A 87 -18.73 1.12 14.54
C PHE A 87 -19.14 2.02 13.37
N ALA A 88 -18.25 2.25 12.40
CA ALA A 88 -18.59 2.98 11.19
C ALA A 88 -19.64 2.23 10.35
N ALA A 89 -19.47 0.91 10.20
CA ALA A 89 -20.43 0.06 9.48
C ALA A 89 -21.79 0.01 10.18
N LEU A 90 -21.82 -0.11 11.51
CA LEU A 90 -23.06 -0.06 12.29
C LEU A 90 -23.79 1.27 12.10
N ARG A 91 -23.07 2.39 12.21
CA ARG A 91 -23.65 3.72 11.97
C ARG A 91 -24.17 3.87 10.54
N GLN A 92 -23.48 3.33 9.55
CA GLN A 92 -23.93 3.36 8.15
C GLN A 92 -25.20 2.53 7.95
N ALA A 93 -25.34 1.39 8.63
CA ALA A 93 -26.58 0.61 8.61
C ALA A 93 -27.76 1.40 9.19
N ASP A 94 -27.58 2.06 10.34
CA ASP A 94 -28.63 2.90 10.94
C ASP A 94 -29.01 4.08 10.03
N LEU A 95 -28.01 4.73 9.41
CA LEU A 95 -28.26 5.81 8.45
C LEU A 95 -29.00 5.32 7.20
N LEU A 96 -28.73 4.10 6.75
CA LEU A 96 -29.45 3.47 5.64
C LEU A 96 -30.93 3.25 6.00
N GLU A 97 -31.22 2.74 7.20
CA GLU A 97 -32.60 2.56 7.67
C GLU A 97 -33.36 3.89 7.73
N VAL A 98 -32.72 4.94 8.26
CA VAL A 98 -33.30 6.28 8.29
C VAL A 98 -33.54 6.83 6.88
N ALA A 99 -32.61 6.60 5.96
CA ALA A 99 -32.75 7.03 4.56
C ALA A 99 -33.94 6.32 3.89
N LEU A 100 -34.11 5.02 4.11
CA LEU A 100 -35.25 4.25 3.59
C LEU A 100 -36.59 4.78 4.11
N ARG A 101 -36.70 5.02 5.42
CA ARG A 101 -37.91 5.62 6.02
C ARG A 101 -38.22 7.01 5.46
N ARG A 102 -37.19 7.82 5.20
CA ARG A 102 -37.37 9.15 4.56
C ARG A 102 -37.90 9.03 3.13
N VAL A 103 -37.45 8.04 2.36
CA VAL A 103 -37.95 7.79 1.00
C VAL A 103 -39.41 7.35 1.05
N GLU A 104 -39.77 6.44 1.95
CA GLU A 104 -41.16 5.99 2.13
C GLU A 104 -42.08 7.16 2.51
N GLN A 105 -41.66 8.00 3.46
CA GLN A 105 -42.42 9.19 3.86
C GLN A 105 -42.56 10.19 2.70
N ALA A 106 -41.52 10.38 1.89
CA ALA A 106 -41.58 11.24 0.71
C ALA A 106 -42.56 10.70 -0.35
N GLN A 107 -42.63 9.38 -0.53
CA GLN A 107 -43.60 8.74 -1.43
C GLN A 107 -45.04 8.95 -0.93
N GLN A 108 -45.31 8.72 0.35
CA GLN A 108 -46.63 8.96 0.94
C GLN A 108 -47.05 10.44 0.81
N ASN A 109 -46.13 11.38 1.08
CA ASN A 109 -46.40 12.80 0.90
C ASN A 109 -46.72 13.15 -0.56
N LEU A 110 -46.01 12.54 -1.53
CA LEU A 110 -46.28 12.74 -2.95
C LEU A 110 -47.68 12.25 -3.33
N GLU A 111 -48.12 11.10 -2.81
CA GLU A 111 -49.48 10.58 -3.02
C GLU A 111 -50.54 11.52 -2.45
N ILE A 112 -50.35 12.01 -1.22
CA ILE A 112 -51.27 12.97 -0.58
C ILE A 112 -51.37 14.26 -1.41
N VAL A 113 -50.23 14.78 -1.90
CA VAL A 113 -50.22 15.99 -2.75
C VAL A 113 -50.91 15.74 -4.09
N ARG A 114 -50.71 14.58 -4.72
CA ARG A 114 -51.40 14.18 -5.95
C ARG A 114 -52.91 14.09 -5.75
N ALA A 115 -53.36 13.43 -4.68
CA ALA A 115 -54.77 13.30 -4.35
C ALA A 115 -55.41 14.68 -4.11
N ARG A 116 -54.77 15.55 -3.32
CA ARG A 116 -55.23 16.92 -3.10
C ARG A 116 -55.29 17.74 -4.39
N SER A 117 -54.31 17.59 -5.27
CA SER A 117 -54.32 18.26 -6.58
C SER A 117 -55.46 17.77 -7.48
N GLN A 118 -55.81 16.48 -7.44
CA GLN A 118 -56.94 15.95 -8.21
C GLN A 118 -58.27 16.47 -7.68
N VAL A 119 -58.47 16.45 -6.36
CA VAL A 119 -59.66 17.03 -5.71
C VAL A 119 -59.77 18.52 -6.02
N GLY A 120 -58.67 19.28 -5.86
CA GLY A 120 -58.66 20.71 -6.19
C GLY A 120 -58.98 21.01 -7.65
N ARG A 121 -58.51 20.19 -8.60
CA ARG A 121 -58.88 20.30 -10.03
C ARG A 121 -60.35 19.99 -10.28
N ALA A 122 -60.91 18.97 -9.61
CA ALA A 122 -62.33 18.67 -9.67
C ALA A 122 -63.16 19.85 -9.13
N THR A 123 -62.81 20.39 -7.96
CA THR A 123 -63.51 21.54 -7.35
C THR A 123 -63.44 22.81 -8.23
N ILE A 124 -62.30 23.10 -8.86
CA ILE A 124 -62.20 24.22 -9.82
C ILE A 124 -63.12 23.99 -11.02
N SER A 125 -63.16 22.77 -11.56
CA SER A 125 -64.01 22.41 -12.70
C SER A 125 -65.50 22.52 -12.37
N ASP A 126 -65.90 22.06 -11.17
CA ASP A 126 -67.28 22.19 -10.69
C ASP A 126 -67.66 23.66 -10.45
N SER A 127 -66.74 24.49 -9.96
CA SER A 127 -66.98 25.93 -9.79
C SER A 127 -67.11 26.68 -11.12
N LEU A 128 -66.41 26.23 -12.16
CA LEU A 128 -66.52 26.79 -13.51
C LEU A 128 -67.83 26.36 -14.19
N ARG A 129 -68.28 25.13 -13.98
CA ARG A 129 -69.61 24.66 -14.45
C ARG A 129 -70.74 25.39 -13.73
N ALA A 130 -70.67 25.54 -12.41
CA ALA A 130 -71.69 26.24 -11.63
C ALA A 130 -71.83 27.73 -12.00
N ARG A 131 -70.79 28.34 -12.58
CA ARG A 131 -70.82 29.71 -13.13
C ARG A 131 -71.39 29.81 -14.55
N LEU A 132 -71.47 28.71 -15.28
CA LEU A 132 -71.95 28.67 -16.67
C LEU A 132 -73.45 28.31 -16.75
N ASP A 133 -74.00 27.71 -15.69
CA ASP A 133 -75.42 27.33 -15.57
C ASP A 133 -76.31 28.43 -14.93
N VAL A 134 -75.85 29.68 -14.87
CA VAL A 134 -76.64 30.87 -14.49
C VAL A 134 -76.68 31.84 -15.66
#